data_AF-A0A936IC45-F1
#
_entry.id   AF-A0A936IC45-F1
#
_cell.length_a   1.000
_cell.length_b   1.000
_cell.length_c   1.000
_cell.angle_alpha   90.00
_cell.angle_beta   90.00
_cell.angle_gamma   90.00
#
_symmetry.space_group_name_H-M   'P 1'
#
loop_
_entity.id
_entity.type
_entity.pdbx_description
1 polymer ?
#
loop_
_entity_poly.entity_id
_entity_poly.type
_entity_poly.pdbx_seq_one_letter_code
_entity_poly.pdbx_strand_id
1 'polypeptide(L)'
;MEFFFELLKYTLPSVVVFLTAYMLIRQYIEQENRKYYAHLQKELKQHSLPLKLQAYERLALFLERMRMHNLLMRFASADSDSQTTCKMLMLGIHQEFEHNLVQQIYVSEKLWEIIMLARNETLHALDEAFVEFSDKDPLMLKNI
;
A
#
# COMPACT_ATOMS: atom_id res chain seq x y z
N MET A 1 40.86 -1.78 66.47
CA MET A 1 41.09 -0.88 65.31
C MET A 1 41.58 -1.64 64.09
N GLU A 2 42.55 -2.55 64.22
CA GLU A 2 43.09 -3.33 63.08
C GLU A 2 42.06 -4.24 62.39
N PHE A 3 41.23 -4.94 63.16
CA PHE A 3 40.14 -5.79 62.63
C PHE A 3 39.17 -5.04 61.70
N PHE A 4 38.86 -3.77 62.00
CA PHE A 4 37.98 -2.96 61.16
C PHE A 4 38.62 -2.62 59.81
N PHE A 5 39.92 -2.33 59.80
CA PHE A 5 40.69 -2.05 58.58
C PHE A 5 40.88 -3.30 57.70
N GLU A 6 41.06 -4.48 58.32
CA GLU A 6 41.12 -5.75 57.61
C GLU A 6 39.77 -6.08 56.95
N LEU A 7 38.66 -5.93 57.68
CA LEU A 7 37.31 -6.13 57.13
C LEU A 7 37.03 -5.20 55.95
N LEU A 8 37.45 -3.94 56.06
CA LEU A 8 37.30 -2.93 55.00
C LEU A 8 38.06 -3.35 53.72
N LYS A 9 39.29 -3.88 53.85
CA LYS A 9 40.09 -4.33 52.70
C LYS A 9 39.44 -5.46 51.90
N TYR A 10 38.64 -6.33 52.52
CA TYR A 10 37.95 -7.42 51.81
C TYR A 10 36.56 -7.02 51.29
N THR A 11 35.85 -6.15 52.01
CA THR A 11 34.51 -5.68 51.58
C THR A 11 34.58 -4.75 50.39
N LEU A 12 35.57 -3.85 50.34
CA LEU A 12 35.71 -2.87 49.26
C LEU A 12 35.81 -3.52 47.85
N PRO A 13 36.72 -4.48 47.59
CA PRO A 13 36.78 -5.17 46.30
C PRO A 13 35.54 -6.02 46.04
N SER A 14 34.93 -6.62 47.07
CA SER A 14 33.68 -7.37 46.92
C SER A 14 32.52 -6.49 46.43
N VAL A 15 32.41 -5.26 46.95
CA VAL A 15 31.42 -4.27 46.50
C VAL A 15 31.69 -3.83 45.06
N VAL A 16 32.95 -3.62 44.70
CA VAL A 16 33.32 -3.27 43.31
C VAL A 16 32.92 -4.38 42.34
N VAL A 17 33.21 -5.65 42.67
CA VAL A 17 32.81 -6.81 41.85
C VAL A 17 31.29 -6.93 41.77
N PHE A 18 30.57 -6.72 42.88
CA PHE A 18 29.11 -6.72 42.87
C PHE A 18 28.54 -5.63 41.95
N LEU A 19 29.09 -4.41 42.02
CA LEU A 19 28.64 -3.29 41.20
C LEU A 19 28.90 -3.53 39.71
N THR A 20 30.08 -4.04 39.36
CA THR A 20 30.42 -4.34 37.96
C THR A 20 29.57 -5.48 37.42
N ALA A 21 29.36 -6.56 38.19
CA ALA A 21 28.46 -7.64 37.80
C ALA A 21 27.02 -7.13 37.60
N TYR A 22 26.51 -6.31 38.51
CA TYR A 22 25.19 -5.71 38.40
C TYR A 22 25.06 -4.85 37.14
N MET A 23 26.04 -4.00 36.85
CA MET A 23 26.06 -3.16 35.64
C MET A 23 26.08 -3.99 34.36
N LEU A 24 26.93 -5.03 34.31
CA LEU A 24 27.02 -5.91 33.14
C LEU A 24 25.73 -6.68 32.90
N ILE A 25 25.14 -7.26 33.95
CA ILE A 25 23.87 -7.99 33.84
C ILE A 25 22.76 -7.05 33.36
N ARG A 26 22.67 -5.85 33.94
CA ARG A 26 21.68 -4.86 33.53
C ARG A 26 21.86 -4.46 32.06
N GLN A 27 23.09 -4.15 31.65
CA GLN A 27 23.40 -3.76 30.28
C GLN A 27 23.12 -4.90 29.29
N TYR A 28 23.39 -6.14 29.68
CA TYR A 28 23.07 -7.33 28.89
C TYR A 28 21.56 -7.49 28.69
N ILE A 29 20.77 -7.43 29.77
CA ILE A 29 19.30 -7.54 29.71
C ILE A 29 18.71 -6.43 28.85
N GLU A 30 19.17 -5.19 29.00
CA GLU A 30 18.69 -4.07 28.18
C GLU A 30 19.03 -4.25 26.69
N GLN A 31 20.20 -4.81 26.36
CA GLN A 31 20.56 -5.14 24.99
C GLN A 31 19.72 -6.27 24.42
N GLU A 32 19.47 -7.32 25.21
CA GLU A 32 18.63 -8.44 24.79
C GLU A 32 17.20 -7.98 24.52
N ASN A 33 16.63 -7.17 25.43
CA ASN A 33 15.32 -6.57 25.24
C ASN A 33 15.27 -5.72 23.96
N ARG A 34 16.27 -4.88 23.70
CA ARG A 34 16.35 -4.10 22.45
C ARG A 34 16.36 -4.99 21.21
N LYS A 35 17.14 -6.08 21.22
CA LYS A 35 17.20 -7.04 20.12
C LYS A 35 15.87 -7.77 19.93
N TYR A 36 15.24 -8.19 21.03
CA TYR A 36 13.94 -8.86 21.03
C TYR A 36 12.85 -7.98 20.42
N TYR A 37 12.72 -6.73 20.87
CA TYR A 37 11.74 -5.78 20.30
C TYR A 37 12.03 -5.46 18.83
N ALA A 38 13.30 -5.31 18.45
CA ALA A 38 13.68 -5.10 17.05
C ALA A 38 13.33 -6.32 16.17
N HIS A 39 13.50 -7.55 16.69
CA HIS A 39 13.12 -8.78 16.01
C HIS A 39 11.61 -8.86 15.81
N LEU A 40 10.83 -8.58 16.84
CA LEU A 40 9.36 -8.60 16.77
C LEU A 40 8.84 -7.58 15.74
N GLN A 41 9.39 -6.36 15.73
CA GLN A 41 9.05 -5.37 14.70
C GLN A 41 9.41 -5.84 13.30
N LYS A 42 10.53 -6.56 13.15
CA LYS A 42 10.97 -7.10 11.87
C LYS A 42 10.01 -8.18 11.37
N GLU A 43 9.57 -9.10 12.23
CA GLU A 43 8.59 -10.14 11.88
C GLU A 43 7.24 -9.54 11.46
N LEU A 44 6.72 -8.58 12.23
CA LEU A 44 5.48 -7.86 11.88
C LEU A 44 5.59 -7.17 10.51
N LYS A 45 6.75 -6.60 10.20
CA LYS A 45 7.03 -6.01 8.88
C LYS A 45 7.18 -7.07 7.80
N GLN A 46 7.83 -8.20 8.06
CA GLN A 46 8.04 -9.27 7.08
C GLN A 46 6.73 -9.85 6.54
N HIS A 47 5.70 -9.98 7.38
CA HIS A 47 4.40 -10.49 6.93
C HIS A 47 3.54 -9.43 6.21
N SER A 48 3.64 -8.15 6.61
CA SER A 48 2.82 -7.07 6.05
C SER A 48 3.40 -6.42 4.80
N LEU A 49 4.73 -6.38 4.65
CA LEU A 49 5.43 -5.80 3.51
C LEU A 49 5.05 -6.45 2.15
N PRO A 50 5.01 -7.78 1.99
CA PRO A 50 4.64 -8.39 0.71
C PRO A 50 3.20 -8.08 0.31
N LEU A 51 2.27 -8.06 1.28
CA LEU A 51 0.87 -7.71 1.03
C LEU A 51 0.73 -6.26 0.57
N LYS A 52 1.50 -5.34 1.18
CA LYS A 52 1.55 -3.94 0.75
C LYS A 52 2.08 -3.82 -0.68
N LEU A 53 3.22 -4.46 -0.97
CA LEU A 53 3.80 -4.44 -2.33
C LEU A 53 2.83 -4.99 -3.37
N GLN A 54 2.18 -6.12 -3.08
CA GLN A 54 1.18 -6.70 -3.96
C GLN A 54 -0.02 -5.76 -4.18
N ALA A 55 -0.45 -5.03 -3.16
CA ALA A 55 -1.51 -4.02 -3.29
C ALA A 55 -1.08 -2.88 -4.23
N TYR A 56 0.15 -2.38 -4.11
CA TYR A 56 0.68 -1.36 -5.03
C TYR A 56 0.76 -1.86 -6.47
N GLU A 57 1.22 -3.08 -6.71
CA GLU A 57 1.25 -3.69 -8.05
C GLU A 57 -0.16 -3.79 -8.65
N ARG A 58 -1.13 -4.26 -7.87
CA ARG A 58 -2.53 -4.36 -8.30
C ARG A 58 -3.14 -3.00 -8.64
N LEU A 59 -2.88 -1.98 -7.82
CA LEU A 59 -3.36 -0.62 -8.09
C LEU A 59 -2.67 0.00 -9.32
N ALA A 60 -1.38 -0.26 -9.54
CA ALA A 60 -0.68 0.16 -10.75
C ALA A 60 -1.27 -0.52 -12.00
N LEU A 61 -1.54 -1.82 -11.93
CA LEU A 61 -2.21 -2.56 -13.00
C LEU A 61 -3.62 -2.06 -13.27
N PHE A 62 -4.37 -1.72 -12.21
CA PHE A 62 -5.70 -1.11 -12.33
C PHE A 62 -5.65 0.21 -13.11
N LEU A 63 -4.70 1.10 -12.79
CA LEU A 63 -4.51 2.34 -13.54
C LEU A 63 -4.17 2.08 -15.01
N GLU A 64 -3.27 1.14 -15.29
CA GLU A 64 -2.92 0.78 -16.67
C GLU A 64 -4.14 0.21 -17.43
N ARG A 65 -4.96 -0.62 -16.78
CA ARG A 65 -6.17 -1.21 -17.37
C ARG A 65 -7.29 -0.21 -17.61
N MET A 66 -7.36 0.88 -16.86
CA MET A 66 -8.31 1.98 -17.05
C MET A 66 -7.89 2.98 -18.12
N ARG A 67 -6.69 2.85 -18.71
CA ARG A 67 -6.27 3.73 -19.80
C ARG A 67 -7.18 3.53 -21.01
N MET A 68 -7.63 4.65 -21.60
CA MET A 68 -8.56 4.66 -22.72
C MET A 68 -8.15 3.72 -23.85
N HIS A 69 -6.87 3.71 -24.21
CA HIS A 69 -6.32 2.82 -25.24
C HIS A 69 -6.54 1.34 -24.93
N ASN A 70 -6.24 0.90 -23.69
CA ASN A 70 -6.35 -0.50 -23.27
C ASN A 70 -7.82 -0.92 -23.13
N LEU A 71 -8.68 0.00 -22.69
CA LEU A 71 -10.12 -0.17 -22.62
C LEU A 71 -10.75 -0.38 -24.00
N LEU A 72 -10.42 0.49 -24.96
CA LEU A 72 -10.91 0.37 -26.35
C LEU A 72 -10.47 -0.94 -27.00
N MET A 73 -9.20 -1.35 -26.85
CA MET A 73 -8.74 -2.62 -27.43
C MET A 73 -9.46 -3.85 -26.87
N ARG A 74 -9.94 -3.79 -25.62
CA ARG A 74 -10.62 -4.92 -24.96
C ARG A 74 -12.10 -5.04 -25.27
N PHE A 75 -12.77 -3.91 -25.50
CA PHE A 75 -14.22 -3.84 -25.54
C PHE A 75 -14.79 -3.25 -26.84
N ALA A 76 -13.97 -2.63 -27.68
CA ALA A 76 -14.44 -2.16 -28.98
C ALA A 76 -14.59 -3.35 -29.94
N SER A 77 -15.84 -3.66 -30.26
CA SER A 77 -16.20 -4.55 -31.37
C SER A 77 -16.50 -3.71 -32.60
N ALA A 78 -16.15 -4.21 -33.79
CA ALA A 78 -16.31 -3.46 -35.05
C ALA A 78 -17.76 -3.06 -35.37
N ASP A 79 -18.74 -3.78 -34.81
CA ASP A 79 -20.17 -3.63 -35.13
C ASP A 79 -21.02 -3.06 -33.97
N SER A 80 -20.41 -2.56 -32.90
CA SER A 80 -21.15 -2.03 -31.74
C SER A 80 -21.49 -0.53 -31.89
N ASP A 81 -22.76 -0.21 -31.62
CA ASP A 81 -23.25 1.17 -31.48
C ASP A 81 -22.44 1.94 -30.41
N SER A 82 -22.15 3.22 -30.68
CA SER A 82 -21.25 4.06 -29.87
C SER A 82 -21.72 4.18 -28.42
N GLN A 83 -23.04 4.23 -28.20
CA GLN A 83 -23.63 4.27 -26.87
C GLN A 83 -23.46 2.95 -26.12
N THR A 84 -23.58 1.83 -26.84
CA THR A 84 -23.38 0.50 -26.27
C THR A 84 -21.92 0.26 -25.91
N THR A 85 -20.98 0.68 -26.76
CA THR A 85 -19.54 0.64 -26.45
C THR A 85 -19.21 1.49 -25.23
N CYS A 86 -19.67 2.73 -25.14
CA CYS A 86 -19.43 3.60 -23.99
C CYS A 86 -19.90 2.96 -22.67
N LYS A 87 -21.13 2.42 -22.63
CA LYS A 87 -21.65 1.71 -21.45
C LYS A 87 -20.81 0.49 -21.07
N MET A 88 -20.33 -0.28 -22.06
CA MET A 88 -19.44 -1.41 -21.81
C MET A 88 -18.09 -0.97 -21.21
N LEU A 89 -17.53 0.14 -21.68
CA LEU A 89 -16.28 0.70 -21.14
C LEU A 89 -16.44 1.16 -19.69
N MET A 90 -17.52 1.88 -19.36
CA MET A 90 -17.82 2.27 -17.97
C MET A 90 -17.99 1.05 -17.06
N LEU A 91 -18.71 0.04 -17.54
CA LEU A 91 -18.91 -1.20 -16.79
C LEU A 91 -17.59 -1.94 -16.54
N GLY A 92 -16.71 -1.99 -17.54
CA GLY A 92 -15.37 -2.58 -17.42
C GLY A 92 -14.51 -1.87 -16.37
N ILE A 93 -14.54 -0.53 -16.33
CA ILE A 93 -13.85 0.26 -15.28
C ILE A 93 -14.41 -0.09 -13.90
N HIS A 94 -15.74 -0.17 -13.76
CA HIS A 94 -16.37 -0.47 -12.48
C HIS A 94 -16.03 -1.88 -11.98
N GLN A 95 -16.06 -2.89 -12.85
CA GLN A 95 -15.70 -4.26 -12.49
C GLN A 95 -14.23 -4.39 -12.06
N GLU A 96 -13.30 -3.74 -12.77
CA GLU A 96 -11.89 -3.71 -12.38
C GLU A 96 -11.68 -3.00 -11.05
N PHE A 97 -12.47 -1.95 -10.76
CA PHE A 97 -12.42 -1.25 -9.49
C PHE A 97 -12.91 -2.15 -8.34
N GLU A 98 -14.06 -2.81 -8.48
CA GLU A 98 -14.59 -3.75 -7.48
C GLU A 98 -13.59 -4.87 -7.16
N HIS A 99 -12.92 -5.40 -8.19
CA HIS A 99 -11.89 -6.43 -8.02
C HIS A 99 -10.67 -5.92 -7.22
N ASN A 100 -10.36 -4.62 -7.30
CA ASN A 100 -9.21 -4.01 -6.63
C ASN A 100 -9.58 -3.23 -5.35
N LEU A 101 -10.87 -3.11 -5.01
CA LEU A 101 -11.37 -2.31 -3.89
C LEU A 101 -10.75 -2.71 -2.55
N VAL A 102 -10.56 -4.01 -2.32
CA VAL A 102 -9.97 -4.54 -1.07
C VAL A 102 -8.55 -4.01 -0.86
N GLN A 103 -7.83 -3.61 -1.91
CA GLN A 103 -6.46 -3.10 -1.77
C GLN A 103 -6.36 -1.79 -0.98
N GLN A 104 -7.47 -1.07 -0.80
CA GLN A 104 -7.53 0.15 0.03
C GLN A 104 -7.00 -0.07 1.46
N ILE A 105 -7.15 -1.28 2.02
CA ILE A 105 -6.73 -1.58 3.40
C ILE A 105 -5.21 -1.63 3.57
N TYR A 106 -4.46 -1.75 2.47
CA TYR A 106 -3.00 -1.93 2.49
C TYR A 106 -2.22 -0.67 2.09
N VAL A 107 -2.92 0.38 1.65
CA VAL A 107 -2.30 1.63 1.17
C VAL A 107 -2.66 2.82 2.04
N SER A 108 -1.94 3.92 1.89
CA SER A 108 -2.26 5.17 2.58
C SER A 108 -3.55 5.79 2.03
N GLU A 109 -4.32 6.43 2.90
CA GLU A 109 -5.52 7.20 2.55
C GLU A 109 -5.28 8.17 1.38
N LYS A 110 -4.19 8.96 1.43
CA LYS A 110 -3.81 9.87 0.35
C LYS A 110 -3.62 9.19 -1.01
N LEU A 111 -3.01 8.00 -1.03
CA LEU A 111 -2.87 7.26 -2.28
C LEU A 111 -4.23 6.81 -2.79
N TRP A 112 -5.07 6.30 -1.88
CA TRP A 112 -6.42 5.86 -2.22
C TRP A 112 -7.26 7.01 -2.81
N GLU A 113 -7.20 8.20 -2.23
CA GLU A 113 -7.83 9.40 -2.78
C GLU A 113 -7.37 9.69 -4.22
N ILE A 114 -6.07 9.58 -4.48
CA ILE A 114 -5.51 9.79 -5.83
C ILE A 114 -6.04 8.73 -6.82
N ILE A 115 -6.13 7.46 -6.40
CA ILE A 115 -6.70 6.38 -7.23
C ILE A 115 -8.18 6.66 -7.54
N MET A 116 -8.94 7.10 -6.54
CA MET A 116 -10.35 7.45 -6.69
C MET A 116 -10.53 8.64 -7.64
N LEU A 117 -9.70 9.68 -7.50
CA LEU A 117 -9.69 10.81 -8.41
C LEU A 117 -9.39 10.36 -9.84
N ALA A 118 -8.32 9.59 -10.05
CA ALA A 118 -7.95 9.09 -11.37
C ALA A 118 -9.09 8.30 -12.03
N ARG A 119 -9.78 7.44 -11.27
CA ARG A 119 -10.96 6.71 -11.77
C ARG A 119 -12.10 7.65 -12.17
N ASN A 120 -12.39 8.66 -11.34
CA ASN A 120 -13.49 9.58 -11.62
C ASN A 120 -13.19 10.42 -12.86
N GLU A 121 -11.95 10.87 -13.01
CA GLU A 121 -11.47 11.59 -14.20
C GLU A 121 -11.55 10.73 -15.46
N THR A 122 -11.19 9.44 -15.39
CA THR A 122 -11.32 8.56 -16.57
C THR A 122 -12.77 8.31 -16.96
N LEU A 123 -13.68 8.20 -15.99
CA LEU A 123 -15.12 8.10 -16.25
C LEU A 123 -15.67 9.40 -16.85
N HIS A 124 -15.25 10.55 -16.33
CA HIS A 124 -15.66 11.86 -16.85
C HIS A 124 -15.18 12.05 -18.29
N ALA A 125 -13.91 11.77 -18.57
CA ALA A 125 -13.35 11.88 -19.92
C ALA A 125 -14.06 10.95 -20.93
N LEU A 126 -14.55 9.78 -20.48
CA LEU A 126 -15.33 8.87 -21.31
C LEU A 126 -16.72 9.45 -21.64
N ASP A 127 -17.37 10.07 -20.65
CA ASP A 127 -18.68 10.70 -20.82
C ASP A 127 -18.60 11.92 -21.75
N GLU A 128 -17.59 12.78 -21.56
CA GLU A 128 -17.32 13.92 -22.46
C GLU A 128 -17.06 13.47 -23.90
N ALA A 129 -16.22 12.44 -24.09
CA ALA A 129 -15.96 11.89 -25.41
C ALA A 129 -17.26 11.39 -26.06
N PHE A 130 -18.13 10.71 -25.32
CA PHE A 130 -19.41 10.24 -25.83
C PHE A 130 -20.33 11.40 -26.24
N VAL A 131 -20.44 12.47 -25.45
CA VAL A 131 -21.23 13.66 -25.79
C VAL A 131 -20.71 14.30 -27.08
N GLU A 132 -19.39 14.43 -27.23
CA GLU A 132 -18.78 15.00 -28.44
C GLU A 132 -19.04 14.15 -29.69
N PHE A 133 -19.04 12.81 -29.57
CA PHE A 133 -19.42 11.91 -30.68
C PHE A 133 -20.91 11.97 -31.00
N SER A 134 -21.78 12.13 -30.00
CA SER A 134 -23.23 12.24 -30.20
C SER A 134 -23.63 13.57 -30.86
N ASP A 135 -22.95 14.68 -30.55
CA ASP A 135 -23.26 16.01 -31.12
C ASP A 135 -22.74 16.18 -32.55
N LYS A 136 -21.69 15.45 -32.94
CA LYS A 136 -21.10 15.56 -34.28
C LYS A 136 -21.85 14.77 -35.35
N ASP A 137 -22.87 13.97 -35.03
CA ASP A 137 -23.50 13.14 -36.05
C ASP A 137 -25.02 12.87 -35.94
N PRO A 138 -25.87 13.81 -36.40
CA PRO A 138 -27.25 13.51 -36.78
C PRO A 138 -27.40 13.00 -38.23
N LEU A 139 -26.32 12.97 -39.05
CA LEU A 139 -26.43 12.85 -40.52
C LEU A 139 -25.74 11.62 -41.13
N MET A 140 -24.85 10.90 -40.42
CA MET A 140 -24.27 9.65 -40.94
C MET A 140 -25.12 8.40 -40.65
N LEU A 141 -26.11 8.46 -39.75
CA LEU A 141 -27.02 7.34 -39.46
C LEU A 141 -28.09 7.10 -40.53
N LYS A 142 -28.13 7.88 -41.62
CA LYS A 142 -29.11 7.74 -42.70
C LYS A 142 -28.60 7.04 -43.96
N ASN A 143 -27.30 6.71 -44.04
CA ASN A 143 -26.70 6.16 -45.26
C ASN A 143 -25.78 4.95 -44.99
N ILE A 144 -26.24 3.99 -44.19
CA ILE A 144 -25.77 2.60 -44.27
C ILE A 144 -27.00 1.68 -44.28
#